data_AF-A0A6G0Q502-F1
#
_entry.id   AF-A0A6G0Q502-F1
#
_cell.length_a   1.000
_cell.length_b   1.000
_cell.length_c   1.000
_cell.angle_alpha   90.00
_cell.angle_beta   90.00
_cell.angle_gamma   90.00
#
_symmetry.space_group_name_H-M   'P 1'
#
loop_
_entity.id
_entity.type
_entity.pdbx_description
1 polymer ?
#
loop_
_entity_poly.entity_id
_entity_poly.type
_entity_poly.pdbx_seq_one_letter_code
_entity_poly.pdbx_strand_id
1 'polypeptide(L)'
;MFDDMSSQAFIHFAVFIPMKRLPSFIGLTNLKSLTLALFLSLDELPALDSLHRLEKLLVTCMPSLNTLPDLAPVKNVKSLIMLDRGTWCCNGFLGQCNLDHPMCQVHPLWGTPAATCLSSNDPKATPETLNLSGKCLH
;
A
#
# COMPACT_ATOMS: atom_id res chain seq x y z
N MET A 1 6.10 9.78 -16.45
CA MET A 1 7.10 10.39 -15.55
C MET A 1 8.21 9.40 -15.21
N PHE A 2 7.88 8.21 -14.69
CA PHE A 2 8.87 7.20 -14.35
C PHE A 2 9.31 6.32 -15.54
N ASP A 3 8.80 6.57 -16.75
CA ASP A 3 8.90 5.69 -17.90
C ASP A 3 10.37 5.42 -18.32
N ASP A 4 11.25 6.40 -18.14
CA ASP A 4 12.68 6.29 -18.48
C ASP A 4 13.60 6.11 -17.26
N MET A 5 13.06 5.82 -16.08
CA MET A 5 13.81 5.72 -14.82
C MET A 5 14.26 4.28 -14.51
N SER A 6 14.73 3.56 -15.53
CA SER A 6 15.09 2.14 -15.40
C SER A 6 16.29 1.88 -14.50
N SER A 7 17.16 2.87 -14.23
CA SER A 7 18.32 2.69 -13.33
C SER A 7 17.99 2.79 -11.84
N GLN A 8 16.78 3.24 -11.47
CA GLN A 8 16.45 3.52 -10.07
C GLN A 8 16.28 2.21 -9.29
N ALA A 9 17.15 2.00 -8.29
CA ALA A 9 17.09 0.84 -7.41
C ALA A 9 16.33 1.10 -6.10
N PHE A 10 16.25 2.36 -5.66
CA PHE A 10 15.63 2.76 -4.39
C PHE A 10 14.81 4.02 -4.59
N ILE A 11 13.57 4.00 -4.12
CA ILE A 11 12.69 5.17 -4.10
C ILE A 11 12.09 5.31 -2.70
N HIS A 12 12.15 6.53 -2.18
CA HIS A 12 11.48 6.94 -0.96
C HIS A 12 10.68 8.21 -1.25
N PHE A 13 9.35 8.11 -1.19
CA PHE A 13 8.47 9.26 -1.23
C PHE A 13 7.82 9.45 0.12
N ALA A 14 7.87 10.68 0.63
CA ALA A 14 7.29 11.04 1.90
C ALA A 14 6.61 12.40 1.83
N VAL A 15 5.55 12.56 2.64
CA VAL A 15 4.88 13.85 2.89
C VAL A 15 4.19 14.41 1.64
N PHE A 16 3.36 13.59 1.00
CA PHE A 16 2.53 13.98 -0.14
C PHE A 16 1.05 14.00 0.26
N ILE A 17 0.65 15.06 0.97
CA ILE A 17 -0.68 15.16 1.59
C ILE A 17 -1.84 15.22 0.58
N PRO A 18 -1.85 16.14 -0.42
CA PRO A 18 -2.98 16.28 -1.33
C PRO A 18 -2.90 15.35 -2.54
N MET A 19 -1.82 14.58 -2.68
CA MET A 19 -1.61 13.74 -3.86
C MET A 19 -2.61 12.58 -3.84
N LYS A 20 -3.50 12.59 -4.84
CA LYS A 20 -4.50 11.53 -5.00
C LYS A 20 -3.99 10.33 -5.79
N ARG A 21 -3.06 10.53 -6.73
CA ARG A 21 -2.57 9.48 -7.63
C ARG A 21 -1.08 9.60 -7.85
N LEU A 22 -0.41 8.46 -7.94
CA LEU A 22 0.99 8.35 -8.36
C LEU A 22 1.08 8.07 -9.86
N PRO A 23 2.16 8.50 -10.53
CA PRO A 23 2.46 8.06 -11.89
C PRO A 23 2.69 6.54 -11.96
N SER A 24 2.45 5.94 -13.13
CA SER A 24 2.73 4.52 -13.38
C SER A 24 4.18 4.13 -13.06
N PHE A 25 4.37 2.95 -12.49
CA PHE A 25 5.69 2.40 -12.15
C PHE A 25 6.34 1.59 -13.29
N ILE A 26 5.77 1.61 -14.50
CA ILE A 26 6.19 0.73 -15.60
C ILE A 26 7.69 0.83 -15.96
N GLY A 27 8.27 2.05 -15.90
CA GLY A 27 9.69 2.27 -16.21
C GLY A 27 10.67 1.94 -15.07
N LEU A 28 10.19 1.62 -13.86
CA LEU A 28 11.02 1.37 -12.68
C LEU A 28 11.52 -0.09 -12.60
N THR A 29 11.96 -0.65 -13.72
CA THR A 29 12.23 -2.09 -13.89
C THR A 29 13.39 -2.63 -13.04
N ASN A 30 14.31 -1.77 -12.57
CA ASN A 30 15.38 -2.17 -11.64
C ASN A 30 15.12 -1.84 -10.16
N LEU A 31 13.90 -1.42 -9.81
CA LEU A 31 13.58 -1.03 -8.45
C LEU A 31 13.64 -2.24 -7.50
N LYS A 32 14.42 -2.10 -6.43
CA LYS A 32 14.59 -3.11 -5.38
C LYS A 32 13.88 -2.74 -4.09
N SER A 33 13.74 -1.46 -3.81
CA SER A 33 13.08 -0.98 -2.59
C SER A 33 12.18 0.20 -2.91
N LEU A 34 10.92 0.10 -2.52
CA LEU A 34 9.94 1.18 -2.59
C LEU A 34 9.46 1.51 -1.18
N THR A 35 9.56 2.78 -0.81
CA THR A 35 9.01 3.32 0.44
C THR A 35 8.07 4.47 0.13
N LEU A 36 6.82 4.34 0.58
CA LEU A 36 5.81 5.36 0.45
C LEU A 36 5.29 5.72 1.85
N ALA A 37 5.44 6.97 2.24
CA ALA A 37 5.12 7.45 3.57
C ALA A 37 4.26 8.71 3.55
N LEU A 38 3.25 8.77 4.42
CA LEU A 38 2.45 9.97 4.67
C LEU A 38 1.78 10.52 3.39
N PHE A 39 0.93 9.70 2.80
CA PHE A 39 0.04 10.09 1.70
C PHE A 39 -1.40 10.10 2.22
N LEU A 40 -1.88 11.27 2.64
CA LEU A 40 -3.19 11.36 3.31
C LEU A 40 -4.37 11.23 2.33
N SER A 41 -4.17 11.58 1.05
CA SER A 41 -5.26 11.61 0.05
C SER A 41 -5.11 10.59 -1.09
N LEU A 42 -4.08 9.74 -1.06
CA LEU A 42 -3.83 8.75 -2.11
C LEU A 42 -4.91 7.67 -2.04
N ASP A 43 -5.68 7.51 -3.11
CA ASP A 43 -6.82 6.60 -3.18
C ASP A 43 -6.42 5.21 -3.70
N GLU A 44 -5.42 5.16 -4.58
CA GLU A 44 -4.91 3.93 -5.17
C GLU A 44 -3.38 3.95 -5.37
N LEU A 45 -2.78 2.77 -5.32
CA LEU A 45 -1.40 2.56 -5.77
C LEU A 45 -1.39 2.06 -7.22
N PRO A 46 -0.44 2.53 -8.06
CA PRO A 46 -0.20 1.93 -9.36
C PRO A 46 0.12 0.44 -9.25
N ALA A 47 -0.20 -0.31 -10.31
CA ALA A 47 0.16 -1.72 -10.40
C ALA A 47 1.67 -1.94 -10.23
N LEU A 48 2.03 -3.05 -9.58
CA LEU A 48 3.42 -3.40 -9.28
C LEU A 48 4.00 -4.38 -10.30
N ASP A 49 3.24 -4.74 -11.34
CA ASP A 49 3.54 -5.82 -12.28
C ASP A 49 4.91 -5.69 -12.95
N SER A 50 5.36 -4.46 -13.22
CA SER A 50 6.66 -4.17 -13.84
C SER A 50 7.85 -4.29 -12.87
N LEU A 51 7.59 -4.35 -11.56
CA LEU A 51 8.61 -4.26 -10.51
C LEU A 51 9.20 -5.63 -10.17
N HIS A 52 9.63 -6.38 -11.18
CA HIS A 52 10.10 -7.77 -11.01
C HIS A 52 11.31 -7.91 -10.09
N ARG A 53 12.08 -6.84 -9.86
CA ARG A 53 13.25 -6.84 -8.95
C ARG A 53 12.96 -6.33 -7.54
N LEU A 54 11.70 -6.01 -7.25
CA LEU A 54 11.31 -5.47 -5.95
C LEU A 54 11.54 -6.51 -4.86
N GLU A 55 12.32 -6.15 -3.85
CA GLU A 55 12.63 -7.00 -2.71
C GLU A 55 11.96 -6.48 -1.43
N LYS A 56 11.73 -5.16 -1.34
CA LYS A 56 11.14 -4.49 -0.17
C LYS A 56 10.06 -3.50 -0.60
N LEU A 57 8.89 -3.62 0.00
CA LEU A 57 7.82 -2.63 -0.08
C LEU A 57 7.47 -2.15 1.33
N LEU A 58 7.59 -0.85 1.56
CA LEU A 58 7.14 -0.19 2.80
C LEU A 58 6.05 0.81 2.45
N VAL A 59 4.90 0.66 3.09
CA VAL A 59 3.79 1.61 3.00
C VAL A 59 3.40 2.05 4.40
N THR A 60 3.36 3.37 4.63
CA THR A 60 2.99 3.90 5.94
C THR A 60 2.17 5.18 5.89
N CYS A 61 1.22 5.31 6.81
CA CYS A 61 0.35 6.46 6.97
C CYS A 61 -0.37 6.83 5.66
N MET A 62 -1.18 5.90 5.16
CA MET A 62 -2.02 6.08 3.97
C MET A 62 -3.51 5.82 4.28
N PRO A 63 -4.16 6.72 5.03
CA PRO A 63 -5.52 6.51 5.54
C PRO A 63 -6.61 6.46 4.46
N SER A 64 -6.36 7.00 3.27
CA SER A 64 -7.33 6.99 2.17
C SER A 64 -7.21 5.79 1.25
N LEU A 65 -6.13 5.01 1.37
CA LEU A 65 -5.89 3.84 0.55
C LEU A 65 -6.57 2.64 1.21
N ASN A 66 -7.56 2.05 0.52
CA ASN A 66 -8.39 0.97 1.07
C ASN A 66 -7.88 -0.43 0.75
N THR A 67 -7.08 -0.57 -0.31
CA THR A 67 -6.55 -1.84 -0.77
C THR A 67 -5.10 -1.67 -1.18
N LEU A 68 -4.38 -2.78 -1.29
CA LEU A 68 -3.06 -2.80 -1.92
C LEU A 68 -3.15 -3.52 -3.27
N PRO A 69 -2.29 -3.17 -4.23
CA PRO A 69 -2.15 -3.92 -5.47
C PRO A 69 -1.66 -5.34 -5.15
N ASP A 70 -2.03 -6.28 -6.02
CA ASP A 70 -1.63 -7.68 -5.87
C ASP A 70 -0.09 -7.81 -5.92
N LEU A 71 0.46 -8.58 -4.97
CA LEU A 71 1.89 -8.86 -4.91
C LEU A 71 2.28 -10.17 -5.63
N ALA A 72 1.31 -10.95 -6.13
CA ALA A 72 1.60 -12.16 -6.92
C ALA A 72 2.55 -11.91 -8.12
N PRO A 73 2.50 -10.77 -8.84
CA PRO A 73 3.42 -10.46 -9.93
C PRO A 73 4.87 -10.18 -9.49
N VAL A 74 5.07 -9.74 -8.24
CA VAL A 74 6.38 -9.32 -7.69
C VAL A 74 7.00 -10.41 -6.83
N LYS A 75 7.36 -11.53 -7.48
CA LYS A 75 7.84 -12.77 -6.84
C LYS A 75 9.09 -12.66 -5.97
N ASN A 76 9.86 -11.56 -6.09
CA ASN A 76 11.10 -11.35 -5.36
C ASN A 76 10.92 -10.56 -4.05
N VAL A 77 9.68 -10.13 -3.73
CA VAL A 77 9.41 -9.40 -2.50
C VAL A 77 9.66 -10.32 -1.31
N LYS A 78 10.63 -9.95 -0.48
CA LYS A 78 11.00 -10.66 0.75
C LYS A 78 10.42 -10.00 1.99
N SER A 79 10.02 -8.73 1.87
CA SER A 79 9.55 -7.94 2.99
C SER A 79 8.48 -6.96 2.52
N LEU A 80 7.26 -7.15 3.04
CA LEU A 80 6.19 -6.17 3.01
C LEU A 80 6.04 -5.61 4.42
N ILE A 81 6.23 -4.30 4.55
CA ILE A 81 6.10 -3.57 5.81
C ILE A 81 4.94 -2.60 5.66
N MET A 82 3.89 -2.82 6.44
CA MET A 82 2.73 -1.96 6.52
C MET A 82 2.65 -1.41 7.94
N LEU A 83 2.87 -0.10 8.07
CA LEU A 83 2.93 0.57 9.36
C LEU A 83 1.91 1.68 9.37
N ASP A 84 1.10 1.73 10.42
CA ASP A 84 0.29 2.89 10.76
C ASP A 84 -0.74 3.34 9.69
N ARG A 85 -2.00 3.46 10.14
CA ARG A 85 -3.16 4.02 9.40
C ARG A 85 -3.40 3.58 7.95
N GLY A 86 -3.17 2.32 7.60
CA GLY A 86 -3.77 1.70 6.41
C GLY A 86 -5.11 1.03 6.74
N THR A 87 -6.21 1.44 6.12
CA THR A 87 -7.54 0.86 6.41
C THR A 87 -7.64 -0.60 5.93
N TRP A 88 -6.79 -1.00 4.97
CA TRP A 88 -6.65 -2.40 4.50
C TRP A 88 -6.37 -3.41 5.62
N CYS A 89 -5.87 -2.96 6.77
CA CYS A 89 -5.64 -3.78 7.95
C CYS A 89 -6.92 -4.28 8.64
N CYS A 90 -8.04 -3.62 8.40
CA CYS A 90 -9.25 -3.81 9.21
C CYS A 90 -10.56 -3.65 8.43
N ASN A 91 -10.53 -3.11 7.21
CA ASN A 91 -11.70 -3.02 6.33
C ASN A 91 -12.05 -4.36 5.63
N GLY A 92 -11.31 -5.42 5.93
CA GLY A 92 -11.50 -6.75 5.37
C GLY A 92 -10.79 -7.00 4.04
N PHE A 93 -9.75 -6.23 3.69
CA PHE A 93 -8.85 -6.53 2.56
C PHE A 93 -7.92 -7.72 2.86
N LEU A 94 -7.26 -7.71 4.03
CA LEU A 94 -6.36 -8.77 4.49
C LEU A 94 -7.08 -9.94 5.21
N GLY A 95 -8.42 -9.92 5.29
CA GLY A 95 -9.16 -10.94 6.01
C GLY A 95 -10.55 -10.49 6.45
N GLN A 96 -10.96 -10.89 7.65
CA GLN A 96 -12.23 -10.46 8.25
C GLN A 96 -12.19 -8.96 8.54
N CYS A 97 -13.30 -8.26 8.23
CA CYS A 97 -13.43 -6.87 8.61
C CYS A 97 -13.57 -6.74 10.14
N ASN A 98 -12.84 -5.80 10.73
CA ASN A 98 -12.89 -5.47 12.16
C ASN A 98 -12.78 -3.95 12.33
N LEU A 99 -13.92 -3.26 12.33
CA LEU A 99 -13.93 -1.79 12.43
C LEU A 99 -13.53 -1.27 13.81
N ASP A 100 -13.56 -2.10 14.87
CA ASP A 100 -13.09 -1.73 16.20
C ASP A 100 -11.55 -1.58 16.26
N HIS A 101 -10.84 -2.03 15.22
CA HIS A 101 -9.40 -1.89 15.12
C HIS A 101 -8.97 -0.40 15.08
N PRO A 102 -7.97 0.02 15.88
CA PRO A 102 -7.56 1.44 15.97
C PRO A 102 -7.18 2.11 14.64
N MET A 103 -6.77 1.33 13.64
CA MET A 103 -6.41 1.85 12.31
C MET A 103 -7.63 2.20 11.45
N CYS A 104 -8.82 1.70 11.76
CA CYS A 104 -10.07 1.98 11.05
C CYS A 104 -10.90 3.07 11.72
N GLN A 105 -10.45 3.61 12.85
CA GLN A 105 -11.14 4.69 13.57
C GLN A 105 -10.73 6.07 13.03
N VAL A 106 -11.50 7.10 13.39
CA VAL A 106 -11.17 8.48 13.04
C VAL A 106 -9.77 8.84 13.54
N HIS A 107 -8.96 9.43 12.67
CA HIS A 107 -7.60 9.78 13.06
C HIS A 107 -7.58 11.04 13.94
N PRO A 108 -6.99 11.01 15.15
CA PRO A 108 -7.03 12.16 16.07
C PRO A 108 -6.25 13.38 15.55
N LEU A 109 -5.13 13.16 14.85
CA LEU A 109 -4.32 14.24 14.26
C LEU A 109 -4.85 14.75 12.90
N TRP A 110 -5.10 13.85 11.95
CA TRP A 110 -5.42 14.20 10.56
C TRP A 110 -6.92 14.33 10.28
N GLY A 111 -7.80 13.91 11.20
CA GLY A 111 -9.25 13.94 11.00
C GLY A 111 -9.74 13.04 9.87
N THR A 112 -8.97 12.02 9.46
CA THR A 112 -9.40 11.10 8.41
C THR A 112 -10.61 10.30 8.89
N PRO A 113 -11.61 10.07 8.02
CA PRO A 113 -12.84 9.39 8.42
C PRO A 113 -12.57 7.95 8.85
N ALA A 114 -13.48 7.40 9.66
CA ALA A 114 -13.47 5.98 9.97
C ALA A 114 -13.66 5.15 8.68
N ALA A 115 -13.01 3.99 8.63
CA ALA A 115 -13.14 3.08 7.51
C ALA A 115 -14.50 2.38 7.50
N THR A 116 -14.88 1.88 6.33
CA THR A 116 -16.02 0.97 6.16
C THR A 116 -15.52 -0.39 5.70
N CYS A 117 -16.26 -1.46 6.00
CA CYS A 117 -15.92 -2.76 5.44
C CYS A 117 -16.05 -2.75 3.91
N LEU A 118 -15.08 -3.37 3.25
CA LEU A 118 -15.14 -3.67 1.83
C LEU A 118 -16.30 -4.64 1.55
N SER A 119 -17.06 -4.35 0.50
CA SER A 119 -18.13 -5.20 -0.02
C SER A 119 -17.59 -6.53 -0.56
N SER A 120 -18.51 -7.46 -0.88
CA SER A 120 -18.18 -8.75 -1.49
C SER A 120 -17.62 -8.63 -2.91
N ASN A 121 -17.86 -7.51 -3.61
CA ASN A 121 -17.34 -7.26 -4.96
C ASN A 121 -15.99 -6.53 -4.94
N ASP A 122 -15.56 -6.03 -3.79
CA ASP A 122 -14.30 -5.30 -3.67
C ASP A 122 -13.10 -6.27 -3.69
N PRO A 123 -11.95 -5.85 -4.26
CA PRO A 123 -10.74 -6.65 -4.29
C PRO A 123 -10.30 -7.09 -2.90
N LYS A 124 -9.91 -8.36 -2.79
CA LYS A 124 -9.32 -8.95 -1.58
C LYS A 124 -7.87 -9.34 -1.86
N ALA A 125 -7.06 -9.38 -0.81
CA ALA A 125 -5.68 -9.82 -0.93
C ALA A 125 -5.61 -11.27 -1.44
N THR A 126 -4.76 -11.50 -2.44
CA THR A 126 -4.45 -12.85 -2.92
C THR A 126 -3.68 -13.66 -1.86
N PRO A 127 -3.67 -15.00 -1.95
CA PRO A 127 -2.87 -15.83 -1.04
C PRO A 127 -1.39 -15.42 -0.98
N GLU A 128 -0.82 -15.03 -2.11
CA GLU A 128 0.55 -14.52 -2.23
C GLU A 128 0.75 -13.25 -1.41
N THR A 129 -0.18 -12.30 -1.54
CA THR A 129 -0.16 -11.05 -0.77
C THR A 129 -0.34 -11.32 0.71
N LEU A 130 -1.24 -12.24 1.09
CA LEU A 130 -1.49 -12.62 2.47
C LEU A 130 -0.25 -13.27 3.13
N ASN A 131 0.48 -14.12 2.41
CA ASN A 131 1.70 -14.75 2.90
C ASN A 131 2.83 -13.74 3.17
N LEU A 132 2.84 -12.62 2.45
CA LEU A 132 3.80 -11.53 2.65
C LEU A 132 3.33 -10.52 3.70
N SER A 133 2.02 -10.41 3.93
CA SER A 133 1.47 -9.51 4.93
C SER A 133 1.87 -9.96 6.34
N GLY A 134 2.92 -9.33 6.87
CA GLY A 134 3.13 -9.27 8.31
C GLY A 134 1.92 -8.63 8.98
N LYS A 135 1.67 -8.97 10.25
CA LYS A 135 0.61 -8.36 11.06
C LYS A 135 0.70 -6.85 10.92
N CYS A 136 -0.43 -6.18 10.70
CA CYS A 136 -0.47 -4.73 10.74
C CYS A 136 0.05 -4.25 12.09
N LEU A 137 1.21 -3.58 12.06
CA LEU A 137 1.86 -3.10 13.27
C LEU A 137 1.25 -1.75 13.63
N HIS A 138 0.79 -1.66 14.88
CA HIS A 138 0.31 -0.45 15.52
C HIS A 138 1.46 0.42 16.04
#